data_AF-A0A258S9M0-F1
#
_entry.id   AF-A0A258S9M0-F1
#
_cell.length_a   1.000
_cell.length_b   1.000
_cell.length_c   1.000
_cell.angle_alpha   90.00
_cell.angle_beta   90.00
_cell.angle_gamma   90.00
#
_symmetry.space_group_name_H-M   'P 1'
#
loop_
_entity.id
_entity.type
_entity.pdbx_description
1 polymer ?
#
loop_
_entity_poly.entity_id
_entity_poly.type
_entity_poly.pdbx_seq_one_letter_code
_entity_poly.pdbx_strand_id
1 'polypeptide(L)'
;MIDHDFPALYQDSNAAAIVVQKNFLLATKAILITSLIIGLAPNLLDRYNAIFIQILCSMVVIGSSAYLSFGKPQKIWYGTRALAESIKTLAWRYSCRAEPFDGAGDKDATKFEEAVHDLLRSNDEAAALRYESENTELITDKMRQIRASSLSARRETYLNERLNEQLNWYRKKSKFNNDRSRYWYALLILVSTIALIVSLINISRDFDIISVDFVFAIPISIFG
;
A
#
# COMPACT_ATOMS: atom_id res chain seq x y z
N MET A 1 -4.45 -14.39 -18.01
CA MET A 1 -3.36 -13.51 -17.59
C MET A 1 -3.53 -13.19 -16.12
N ILE A 2 -3.04 -14.12 -15.31
CA ILE A 2 -2.84 -13.98 -13.87
C ILE A 2 -1.50 -13.23 -13.66
N ASP A 3 -1.23 -12.74 -12.45
CA ASP A 3 -0.03 -11.93 -12.16
C ASP A 3 1.31 -12.58 -12.60
N HIS A 4 1.42 -13.90 -12.64
CA HIS A 4 2.60 -14.64 -13.15
C HIS A 4 2.71 -14.70 -14.69
N ASP A 5 1.62 -14.43 -15.42
CA ASP A 5 1.62 -14.42 -16.89
C ASP A 5 2.20 -13.11 -17.46
N PHE A 6 2.49 -12.12 -16.60
CA PHE A 6 3.07 -10.84 -16.98
C PHE A 6 4.61 -10.89 -16.99
N PRO A 7 5.25 -9.92 -17.65
CA PRO A 7 6.71 -9.87 -17.79
C PRO A 7 7.40 -9.85 -16.42
N ALA A 8 8.64 -10.37 -16.33
CA ALA A 8 9.36 -10.39 -15.06
C ALA A 8 9.48 -8.99 -14.43
N LEU A 9 9.68 -7.95 -15.25
CA LEU A 9 9.71 -6.57 -14.80
C LEU A 9 8.43 -6.12 -14.07
N TYR A 10 7.26 -6.64 -14.46
CA TYR A 10 6.02 -6.43 -13.72
C TYR A 10 6.08 -7.09 -12.34
N GLN A 11 6.58 -8.34 -12.28
CA GLN A 11 6.69 -9.10 -11.04
C GLN A 11 7.63 -8.40 -10.06
N ASP A 12 8.79 -7.95 -10.53
CA ASP A 12 9.78 -7.24 -9.72
C ASP A 12 9.25 -5.89 -9.23
N SER A 13 8.60 -5.12 -10.11
CA SER A 13 7.94 -3.86 -9.75
C SER A 13 6.85 -4.05 -8.70
N ASN A 14 6.04 -5.10 -8.85
CA ASN A 14 4.95 -5.41 -7.93
C ASN A 14 5.49 -5.93 -6.58
N ALA A 15 6.53 -6.76 -6.59
CA ALA A 15 7.20 -7.24 -5.38
C ALA A 15 7.84 -6.07 -4.60
N ALA A 16 8.55 -5.17 -5.28
CA ALA A 16 9.11 -3.96 -4.68
C ALA A 16 8.02 -3.10 -4.02
N ALA A 17 6.90 -2.87 -4.72
CA ALA A 17 5.76 -2.13 -4.18
C ALA A 17 5.20 -2.78 -2.89
N ILE A 18 5.05 -4.11 -2.86
CA ILE A 18 4.55 -4.84 -1.69
C ILE A 18 5.50 -4.71 -0.49
N VAL A 19 6.80 -4.85 -0.71
CA VAL A 19 7.81 -4.72 0.36
C VAL A 19 7.78 -3.31 0.95
N VAL A 20 7.79 -2.28 0.10
CA VAL A 20 7.76 -0.89 0.56
C VAL A 20 6.46 -0.57 1.30
N GLN A 21 5.32 -1.06 0.82
CA GLN A 21 4.03 -0.89 1.49
C GLN A 21 4.04 -1.54 2.88
N LYS A 22 4.57 -2.76 2.99
CA LYS A 22 4.66 -3.48 4.28
C LYS A 22 5.52 -2.70 5.28
N ASN A 23 6.68 -2.20 4.84
CA ASN A 23 7.58 -1.44 5.70
C ASN A 23 6.99 -0.10 6.12
N PHE A 24 6.29 0.59 5.21
CA PHE A 24 5.51 1.80 5.54
C PHE A 24 4.48 1.51 6.63
N LEU A 25 3.62 0.50 6.43
CA LEU A 25 2.59 0.14 7.40
C LEU A 25 3.17 -0.31 8.74
N LEU A 26 4.32 -0.99 8.74
CA LEU A 26 5.01 -1.41 9.96
C LEU A 26 5.56 -0.20 10.72
N ALA A 27 6.20 0.74 10.04
CA ALA A 27 6.70 1.98 10.65
C ALA A 27 5.55 2.81 11.24
N THR A 28 4.45 2.98 10.49
CA THR A 28 3.25 3.66 11.00
C THR A 28 2.70 2.94 12.23
N LYS A 29 2.49 1.62 12.17
CA LYS A 29 2.02 0.84 13.33
C LYS A 29 2.94 0.95 14.53
N ALA A 30 4.26 0.94 14.32
CA ALA A 30 5.23 1.09 15.39
C ALA A 30 5.03 2.43 16.10
N ILE A 31 4.91 3.53 15.35
CA ILE A 31 4.62 4.87 15.91
C ILE A 31 3.31 4.84 16.72
N LEU A 32 2.23 4.32 16.16
CA LEU A 32 0.93 4.30 16.84
C LEU A 32 0.97 3.53 18.17
N ILE A 33 1.56 2.34 18.16
CA ILE A 33 1.63 1.47 19.34
C ILE A 33 2.55 2.08 20.39
N THR A 34 3.72 2.60 20.01
CA THR A 34 4.65 3.18 20.99
C THR A 34 4.15 4.51 21.54
N SER A 35 3.47 5.34 20.75
CA SER A 35 2.79 6.53 21.24
C SER A 35 1.70 6.20 22.26
N LEU A 36 0.93 5.12 22.05
CA LEU A 36 -0.05 4.65 23.03
C LEU A 36 0.63 4.20 24.34
N ILE A 37 1.72 3.44 24.24
CA ILE A 37 2.49 2.98 25.41
C ILE A 37 3.07 4.17 26.20
N ILE A 38 3.60 5.19 25.51
CA ILE A 38 4.22 6.35 26.13
C ILE A 38 3.28 7.04 27.13
N GLY A 39 2.01 7.26 26.75
CA GLY A 39 1.11 7.91 27.68
C GLY A 39 0.42 6.95 28.66
N LEU A 40 0.35 5.63 28.38
CA LEU A 40 -0.16 4.66 29.37
C LEU A 40 0.85 4.41 30.51
N ALA A 41 2.14 4.46 30.21
CA ALA A 41 3.21 4.05 31.13
C ALA A 41 3.17 4.72 32.52
N PRO A 42 2.94 6.04 32.66
CA PRO A 42 2.87 6.70 33.97
C PRO A 42 1.73 6.22 34.87
N ASN A 43 0.66 5.70 34.28
CA ASN A 43 -0.52 5.24 35.02
C ASN A 43 -0.42 3.76 35.43
N LEU A 44 0.49 3.00 34.83
CA LEU A 44 0.60 1.54 35.00
C LEU A 44 1.89 1.10 35.69
N LEU A 45 2.92 1.94 35.69
CA LEU A 45 4.27 1.60 36.15
C LEU A 45 4.79 2.62 37.15
N ASP A 46 5.72 2.19 38.02
CA ASP A 46 6.47 3.11 38.88
C ASP A 46 7.23 4.16 38.06
N ARG A 47 7.42 5.34 38.64
CA ARG A 47 8.02 6.52 37.96
C ARG A 47 9.29 6.19 37.16
N TYR A 48 10.22 5.44 37.73
CA TYR A 48 11.49 5.10 37.05
C TYR A 48 11.28 4.16 35.85
N ASN A 49 10.44 3.13 36.02
CA ASN A 49 10.10 2.19 34.95
C ASN A 49 9.30 2.88 33.84
N ALA A 50 8.36 3.76 34.19
CA ALA A 50 7.58 4.55 33.25
C ALA A 50 8.49 5.44 32.39
N ILE A 51 9.40 6.20 33.01
CA ILE A 51 10.37 7.06 32.30
C ILE A 51 11.26 6.22 31.37
N PHE A 52 11.76 5.07 31.85
CA PHE A 52 12.61 4.20 31.04
C PHE A 52 11.88 3.70 29.77
N ILE A 53 10.64 3.22 29.92
CA ILE A 53 9.82 2.76 28.79
C ILE A 53 9.49 3.93 27.85
N GLN A 54 9.17 5.10 28.37
CA GLN A 54 8.90 6.30 27.57
C GLN A 54 10.09 6.70 26.70
N ILE A 55 11.32 6.66 27.25
CA ILE A 55 12.54 6.94 26.49
C ILE A 55 12.71 5.92 25.36
N LEU A 56 12.60 4.63 25.66
CA LEU A 56 12.75 3.58 24.65
C LEU A 56 11.70 3.69 23.53
N CYS A 57 10.43 3.89 23.89
CA CYS A 57 9.36 4.08 22.92
C CYS A 57 9.56 5.36 22.10
N SER A 58 10.05 6.45 22.69
CA SER A 58 10.33 7.70 21.98
C SER A 58 11.44 7.53 20.95
N MET A 59 12.47 6.73 21.24
CA MET A 59 13.51 6.39 20.25
C MET A 59 12.92 5.67 19.03
N VAL A 60 11.96 4.75 19.25
CA VAL A 60 11.26 4.05 18.16
C VAL A 60 10.41 5.01 17.33
N VAL A 61 9.70 5.96 17.98
CA VAL A 61 8.92 7.00 17.28
C VAL A 61 9.83 7.86 16.41
N ILE A 62 10.95 8.34 16.96
CA ILE A 62 11.91 9.18 16.23
C ILE A 62 12.50 8.41 15.05
N GLY A 63 12.98 7.18 15.27
CA GLY A 63 13.56 6.35 14.21
C GLY A 63 12.58 6.03 13.08
N SER A 64 11.34 5.66 13.44
CA SER A 64 10.28 5.38 12.46
C SER A 64 9.86 6.64 11.70
N SER A 65 9.76 7.78 12.39
CA SER A 65 9.42 9.07 11.76
C SER A 65 10.52 9.52 10.81
N ALA A 66 11.79 9.41 11.21
CA ALA A 66 12.94 9.69 10.36
C ALA A 66 12.92 8.80 9.09
N TYR A 67 12.64 7.50 9.24
CA TYR A 67 12.48 6.60 8.10
C TYR A 67 11.36 7.06 7.14
N LEU A 68 10.19 7.42 7.67
CA LEU A 68 9.06 7.88 6.87
C LEU A 68 9.35 9.22 6.16
N SER A 69 10.00 10.16 6.84
CA SER A 69 10.30 11.50 6.31
C SER A 69 11.44 11.50 5.30
N PHE A 70 12.55 10.83 5.60
CA PHE A 70 13.74 10.84 4.75
C PHE A 70 13.68 9.77 3.66
N GLY A 71 13.18 8.57 3.99
CA GLY A 71 13.06 7.48 3.02
C GLY A 71 11.91 7.65 2.03
N LYS A 72 10.92 8.50 2.35
CA LYS A 72 9.70 8.72 1.55
C LYS A 72 9.11 7.43 0.96
N PRO A 73 8.93 6.36 1.76
CA PRO A 73 8.48 5.06 1.27
C PRO A 73 7.11 5.14 0.57
N GLN A 74 6.25 6.08 0.94
CA GLN A 74 4.99 6.32 0.22
C GLN A 74 5.20 6.73 -1.25
N LYS A 75 6.21 7.57 -1.52
CA LYS A 75 6.55 7.98 -2.89
C LYS A 75 7.08 6.79 -3.69
N ILE A 76 7.97 6.01 -3.08
CA ILE A 76 8.55 4.80 -3.72
C ILE A 76 7.46 3.76 -3.99
N TRP A 77 6.58 3.52 -3.02
CA TRP A 77 5.43 2.62 -3.19
C TRP A 77 4.53 3.08 -4.34
N TYR A 78 4.18 4.37 -4.40
CA TYR A 78 3.35 4.89 -5.48
C TYR A 78 4.02 4.75 -6.85
N GLY A 79 5.30 5.11 -6.95
CA GLY A 79 6.06 5.01 -8.21
C GLY A 79 6.17 3.58 -8.72
N THR A 80 6.60 2.65 -7.87
CA THR A 80 6.72 1.22 -8.22
C THR A 80 5.37 0.57 -8.53
N ARG A 81 4.31 0.93 -7.79
CA ARG A 81 2.95 0.44 -8.06
C ARG A 81 2.39 0.99 -9.37
N ALA A 82 2.60 2.27 -9.66
CA ALA A 82 2.17 2.90 -10.91
C ALA A 82 2.90 2.29 -12.12
N LEU A 83 4.19 1.97 -11.98
CA LEU A 83 4.96 1.26 -13.00
C LEU A 83 4.36 -0.11 -13.29
N ALA A 84 4.13 -0.93 -12.25
CA ALA A 84 3.54 -2.25 -12.40
C ALA A 84 2.17 -2.19 -13.10
N GLU A 85 1.28 -1.27 -12.69
CA GLU A 85 -0.04 -1.11 -13.31
C GLU A 85 0.04 -0.61 -14.77
N SER A 86 1.03 0.22 -15.08
CA SER A 86 1.27 0.70 -16.45
C SER A 86 1.76 -0.42 -17.36
N ILE A 87 2.73 -1.23 -16.91
CA ILE A 87 3.20 -2.43 -17.62
C ILE A 87 2.04 -3.42 -17.82
N LYS A 88 1.26 -3.68 -16.78
CA LYS A 88 0.05 -4.54 -16.87
C LYS A 88 -0.94 -4.02 -17.90
N THR A 89 -1.11 -2.70 -17.99
CA THR A 89 -1.99 -2.07 -18.99
C THR A 89 -1.45 -2.19 -20.41
N LEU A 90 -0.15 -1.96 -20.63
CA LEU A 90 0.50 -2.17 -21.92
C LEU A 90 0.46 -3.64 -22.36
N ALA A 91 0.73 -4.58 -21.46
CA ALA A 91 0.72 -6.01 -21.75
C ALA A 91 -0.65 -6.48 -22.23
N TRP A 92 -1.73 -5.98 -21.61
CA TRP A 92 -3.09 -6.25 -22.06
C TRP A 92 -3.42 -5.59 -23.40
N ARG A 93 -2.97 -4.34 -23.63
CA ARG A 93 -3.15 -3.68 -24.93
C ARG A 93 -2.44 -4.45 -26.05
N TYR A 94 -1.19 -4.84 -25.83
CA TYR A 94 -0.41 -5.66 -26.75
C TYR A 94 -1.09 -6.99 -27.04
N SER A 95 -1.51 -7.71 -26.00
CA SER A 95 -2.14 -9.03 -26.14
C SER A 95 -3.47 -8.98 -26.88
N CYS A 96 -4.25 -7.92 -26.69
CA CYS A 96 -5.54 -7.77 -27.35
C CYS A 96 -5.45 -7.18 -28.77
N ARG A 97 -4.27 -6.77 -29.25
CA ARG A 97 -4.07 -5.93 -30.44
C ARG A 97 -4.86 -4.62 -30.38
N ALA A 98 -4.82 -3.95 -29.23
CA ALA A 98 -5.40 -2.63 -29.05
C ALA A 98 -4.34 -1.55 -29.33
N GLU A 99 -4.78 -0.35 -29.72
CA GLU A 99 -3.90 0.81 -29.94
C GLU A 99 -2.95 1.04 -28.74
N PRO A 100 -1.63 1.24 -28.96
CA PRO A 100 -0.93 1.47 -30.24
C PRO A 100 -0.37 0.20 -30.94
N PHE A 101 -0.84 -0.99 -30.55
CA PHE A 101 -0.32 -2.32 -30.97
C PHE A 101 -1.33 -3.11 -31.82
N ASP A 102 -2.10 -2.42 -32.65
CA ASP A 102 -3.15 -2.96 -33.52
C ASP A 102 -2.63 -3.51 -34.86
N GLY A 103 -1.33 -3.36 -35.13
CA GLY A 103 -0.65 -3.82 -36.33
C GLY A 103 -0.43 -5.34 -36.40
N ALA A 104 0.19 -5.75 -37.51
CA ALA A 104 0.62 -7.14 -37.74
C ALA A 104 2.16 -7.22 -37.76
N GLY A 105 2.71 -8.26 -37.12
CA GLY A 105 4.14 -8.59 -37.16
C GLY A 105 4.97 -8.02 -35.99
N ASP A 106 6.29 -8.13 -36.14
CA ASP A 106 7.29 -7.86 -35.08
C ASP A 106 7.40 -6.38 -34.68
N LYS A 107 6.93 -5.44 -35.51
CA LYS A 107 6.97 -4.00 -35.20
C LYS A 107 6.23 -3.65 -33.91
N ASP A 108 5.13 -4.33 -33.60
CA ASP A 108 4.38 -4.09 -32.37
C ASP A 108 5.06 -4.66 -31.13
N ALA A 109 5.89 -5.70 -31.30
CA ALA A 109 6.73 -6.23 -30.22
C ALA A 109 7.79 -5.19 -29.84
N THR A 110 8.51 -4.65 -30.83
CA THR A 110 9.51 -3.59 -30.60
C THR A 110 8.88 -2.34 -29.97
N LYS A 111 7.72 -1.87 -30.47
CA LYS A 111 7.02 -0.74 -29.85
C LYS A 111 6.62 -1.00 -28.40
N PHE A 112 6.23 -2.24 -28.07
CA PHE A 112 5.86 -2.61 -26.72
C PHE A 112 7.08 -2.58 -25.79
N GLU A 113 8.20 -3.14 -26.24
CA GLU A 113 9.47 -3.11 -25.51
C GLU A 113 9.95 -1.67 -25.29
N GLU A 114 9.94 -0.83 -26.33
CA GLU A 114 10.25 0.60 -26.25
C GLU A 114 9.34 1.32 -25.23
N ALA A 115 8.03 1.11 -25.30
CA ALA A 115 7.08 1.72 -24.37
C ALA A 115 7.32 1.30 -22.90
N VAL A 116 7.69 0.04 -22.67
CA VAL A 116 8.04 -0.44 -21.32
C VAL A 116 9.35 0.18 -20.83
N HIS A 117 10.37 0.27 -21.69
CA HIS A 117 11.63 0.92 -21.35
C HIS A 117 11.47 2.43 -21.08
N ASP A 118 10.60 3.11 -21.82
CA ASP A 118 10.31 4.53 -21.60
C ASP A 118 9.59 4.78 -20.28
N LEU A 119 8.66 3.89 -19.89
CA LEU A 119 8.05 3.92 -18.55
C LEU A 119 9.09 3.72 -17.45
N LEU A 120 10.06 2.84 -17.66
CA LEU A 120 11.11 2.57 -16.69
C LEU A 120 12.10 3.73 -16.57
N ARG A 121 12.44 4.37 -17.70
CA ARG A 121 13.31 5.57 -17.75
C ARG A 121 12.67 6.80 -17.14
N SER A 122 11.34 6.94 -17.25
CA SER A 122 10.59 8.06 -16.67
C SER A 122 10.25 7.88 -15.19
N ASN A 123 10.45 6.69 -14.63
CA ASN A 123 10.17 6.39 -13.23
C ASN A 123 11.48 6.36 -12.42
N ASP A 124 11.78 7.47 -11.74
CA ASP A 124 12.98 7.59 -10.91
C ASP A 124 12.87 6.76 -9.63
N GLU A 125 11.65 6.57 -9.12
CA GLU A 125 11.38 5.79 -7.92
C GLU A 125 11.64 4.28 -8.11
N ALA A 126 11.67 3.83 -9.37
CA ALA A 126 11.96 2.46 -9.77
C ALA A 126 13.37 2.29 -10.38
N ALA A 127 14.28 3.25 -10.16
CA ALA A 127 15.61 3.23 -10.78
C ALA A 127 16.41 1.93 -10.50
N ALA A 128 16.20 1.29 -9.34
CA ALA A 128 16.84 0.02 -8.99
C ALA A 128 16.45 -1.14 -9.94
N LEU A 129 15.25 -1.07 -10.54
CA LEU A 129 14.73 -2.09 -11.47
C LEU A 129 15.26 -1.90 -12.90
N ARG A 130 15.96 -0.79 -13.19
CA ARG A 130 16.52 -0.51 -14.53
C ARG A 130 17.55 -1.55 -14.96
N TYR A 131 18.44 -1.93 -14.04
CA TYR A 131 19.56 -2.83 -14.33
C TYR A 131 19.12 -4.26 -14.66
N GLU A 132 18.05 -4.76 -14.03
CA GLU A 132 17.52 -6.10 -14.27
C GLU A 132 16.68 -6.19 -15.57
N SER A 133 16.23 -5.05 -16.10
CA SER A 133 15.34 -5.00 -17.27
C SER A 133 16.04 -5.22 -18.62
N GLU A 134 17.35 -4.96 -18.72
CA GLU A 134 18.05 -4.92 -20.02
C GLU A 134 18.22 -6.29 -20.70
N ASN A 135 18.05 -7.40 -19.96
CA ASN A 135 18.25 -8.76 -20.49
C ASN A 135 17.02 -9.68 -20.32
N THR A 136 15.86 -9.14 -19.97
CA THR A 136 14.69 -9.96 -19.65
C THR A 136 13.66 -9.93 -20.76
N GLU A 137 13.19 -11.11 -21.21
CA GLU A 137 12.13 -11.19 -22.22
C GLU A 137 10.84 -10.54 -21.70
N LEU A 138 10.42 -9.46 -22.37
CA LEU A 138 9.26 -8.68 -21.98
C LEU A 138 7.94 -9.26 -22.51
N ILE A 139 7.97 -10.13 -23.51
CA ILE A 139 6.77 -10.67 -24.14
C ILE A 139 6.61 -12.13 -23.74
N THR A 140 5.64 -12.42 -22.87
CA THR A 140 5.42 -13.78 -22.36
C THR A 140 4.68 -14.66 -23.36
N ASP A 141 4.82 -15.98 -23.23
CA ASP A 141 4.08 -16.96 -24.04
C ASP A 141 2.56 -16.76 -23.97
N LYS A 142 2.04 -16.39 -22.79
CA LYS A 142 0.61 -16.14 -22.61
C LYS A 142 0.14 -14.92 -23.41
N MET A 143 0.95 -13.86 -23.46
CA MET A 143 0.67 -12.68 -24.28
C MET A 143 0.63 -13.05 -25.77
N ARG A 144 1.59 -13.86 -26.24
CA ARG A 144 1.63 -14.37 -27.62
C ARG A 144 0.40 -15.24 -27.93
N GLN A 145 0.03 -16.14 -27.02
CA GLN A 145 -1.14 -17.02 -27.15
C GLN A 145 -2.44 -16.21 -27.32
N ILE A 146 -2.66 -15.22 -26.45
CA ILE A 146 -3.86 -14.37 -26.52
C ILE A 146 -3.85 -13.55 -27.81
N ARG A 147 -2.70 -12.98 -28.20
CA ARG A 147 -2.55 -12.18 -29.42
C ARG A 147 -2.79 -12.97 -30.72
N ALA A 148 -2.47 -14.26 -30.72
CA ALA A 148 -2.70 -15.17 -31.84
C ALA A 148 -4.17 -15.63 -31.96
N SER A 149 -4.97 -15.48 -30.91
CA SER A 149 -6.36 -15.92 -30.90
C SER A 149 -7.30 -15.00 -31.68
N SER A 150 -8.48 -15.52 -32.01
CA SER A 150 -9.53 -14.78 -32.72
C SER A 150 -9.97 -13.54 -31.94
N LEU A 151 -10.55 -12.56 -32.63
CA LEU A 151 -11.06 -11.35 -31.98
C LEU A 151 -12.10 -11.66 -30.89
N SER A 152 -12.98 -12.63 -31.13
CA SER A 152 -13.98 -13.06 -30.14
C SER A 152 -13.31 -13.66 -28.89
N ALA A 153 -12.32 -14.54 -29.06
CA ALA A 153 -11.58 -15.14 -27.96
C ALA A 153 -10.79 -14.09 -27.14
N ARG A 154 -10.14 -13.13 -27.80
CA ARG A 154 -9.46 -12.01 -27.13
C ARG A 154 -10.41 -11.16 -26.30
N ARG A 155 -11.57 -10.83 -26.87
CA ARG A 155 -12.60 -10.03 -26.17
C ARG A 155 -13.12 -10.75 -24.94
N GLU A 156 -13.45 -12.03 -25.06
CA GLU A 156 -13.93 -12.83 -23.94
C GLU A 156 -12.86 -12.97 -22.84
N THR A 157 -11.62 -13.23 -23.22
CA THR A 157 -10.47 -13.29 -22.30
C THR A 157 -10.32 -11.98 -21.53
N TYR A 158 -10.37 -10.83 -22.22
CA TYR A 158 -10.29 -9.52 -21.59
C TYR A 158 -11.45 -9.27 -20.60
N LEU A 159 -12.69 -9.59 -20.99
CA LEU A 159 -13.86 -9.41 -20.12
C LEU A 159 -13.77 -10.27 -18.85
N ASN A 160 -13.40 -11.53 -19.01
CA ASN A 160 -13.38 -12.50 -17.91
C ASN A 160 -12.19 -12.30 -16.99
N GLU A 161 -10.99 -12.16 -17.55
CA GLU A 161 -9.75 -12.13 -16.77
C GLU A 161 -9.38 -10.72 -16.32
N ARG A 162 -9.72 -9.65 -17.06
CA ARG A 162 -9.40 -8.28 -16.61
C ARG A 162 -10.59 -7.60 -15.96
N LEU A 163 -11.70 -7.46 -16.67
CA LEU A 163 -12.80 -6.61 -16.22
C LEU A 163 -13.56 -7.22 -15.03
N ASN A 164 -13.98 -8.49 -15.15
CA ASN A 164 -14.73 -9.16 -14.09
C ASN A 164 -13.88 -9.35 -12.83
N GLU A 165 -12.59 -9.66 -12.98
CA GLU A 165 -11.66 -9.74 -11.85
C GLU A 165 -11.53 -8.39 -11.13
N GLN A 166 -11.30 -7.30 -11.88
CA GLN A 166 -11.22 -5.96 -11.30
C GLN A 166 -12.52 -5.56 -10.59
N LEU A 167 -13.67 -5.76 -11.21
CA LEU A 167 -14.97 -5.47 -10.60
C LEU A 167 -15.18 -6.25 -9.31
N ASN A 168 -14.86 -7.55 -9.31
CA ASN A 168 -14.99 -8.40 -8.13
C ASN A 168 -14.03 -7.97 -7.01
N TRP A 169 -12.78 -7.64 -7.34
CA TRP A 169 -11.80 -7.15 -6.38
C TRP A 169 -12.25 -5.83 -5.75
N TYR A 170 -12.66 -4.84 -6.55
CA TYR A 170 -13.13 -3.54 -6.05
C TYR A 170 -14.39 -3.67 -5.20
N ARG A 171 -15.36 -4.51 -5.61
CA ARG A 171 -16.56 -4.79 -4.80
C ARG A 171 -16.20 -5.38 -3.44
N LYS A 172 -15.36 -6.42 -3.42
CA LYS A 172 -14.91 -7.07 -2.17
C LYS A 172 -14.14 -6.08 -1.29
N LYS A 173 -13.20 -5.33 -1.88
CA LYS A 173 -12.36 -4.38 -1.15
C LYS A 173 -13.17 -3.22 -0.57
N SER A 174 -14.11 -2.67 -1.34
CA SER A 174 -15.01 -1.61 -0.90
C SER A 174 -15.87 -2.07 0.27
N LYS A 175 -16.51 -3.24 0.16
CA LYS A 175 -17.32 -3.82 1.26
C LYS A 175 -16.48 -4.01 2.52
N PHE A 176 -15.32 -4.65 2.40
CA PHE A 176 -14.41 -4.87 3.52
C PHE A 176 -13.94 -3.57 4.19
N ASN A 177 -13.58 -2.55 3.40
CA ASN A 177 -13.16 -1.26 3.94
C ASN A 177 -14.33 -0.53 4.62
N ASN A 178 -15.54 -0.61 4.07
CA ASN A 178 -16.73 -0.01 4.66
C ASN A 178 -17.11 -0.69 5.99
N ASP A 179 -17.08 -2.02 6.04
CA ASP A 179 -17.38 -2.78 7.26
C ASP A 179 -16.35 -2.48 8.37
N ARG A 180 -15.06 -2.41 8.03
CA ARG A 180 -14.01 -2.00 8.97
C ARG A 180 -14.15 -0.55 9.41
N SER A 181 -14.46 0.36 8.48
CA SER A 181 -14.61 1.78 8.80
C SER A 181 -15.70 1.98 9.85
N ARG A 182 -16.86 1.33 9.68
CA ARG A 182 -17.94 1.36 10.68
C ARG A 182 -17.49 0.85 12.05
N TYR A 183 -16.77 -0.27 12.07
CA TYR A 183 -16.20 -0.80 13.30
C TYR A 183 -15.25 0.19 13.98
N TRP A 184 -14.30 0.77 13.23
CA TRP A 184 -13.34 1.74 13.77
C TRP A 184 -14.01 3.03 14.25
N TYR A 185 -15.05 3.52 13.55
CA TYR A 185 -15.84 4.65 14.02
C TYR A 185 -16.62 4.33 15.30
N ALA A 186 -17.23 3.15 15.39
CA ALA A 186 -17.93 2.72 16.61
C ALA A 186 -16.96 2.59 17.79
N LEU A 187 -15.79 1.99 17.57
CA LEU A 187 -14.73 1.90 18.57
C LEU A 187 -14.23 3.28 18.99
N LEU A 188 -14.04 4.20 18.05
CA LEU A 188 -13.64 5.57 18.33
C LEU A 188 -14.65 6.27 19.25
N ILE A 189 -15.94 6.19 18.93
CA ILE A 189 -17.02 6.79 19.72
C ILE A 189 -17.04 6.17 21.13
N LEU A 190 -16.93 4.84 21.23
CA LEU A 190 -16.91 4.14 22.51
C LEU A 190 -15.73 4.58 23.38
N VAL A 191 -14.52 4.57 22.85
CA VAL A 191 -13.30 4.99 23.57
C VAL A 191 -13.41 6.45 23.99
N SER A 192 -13.85 7.34 23.10
CA SER A 192 -14.03 8.77 23.40
C SER A 192 -15.10 9.00 24.48
N THR A 193 -16.14 8.18 24.51
CA THR A 193 -17.21 8.25 25.52
C THR A 193 -16.71 7.78 26.89
N ILE A 194 -16.05 6.61 26.95
CA ILE A 194 -15.47 6.07 28.19
C ILE A 194 -14.53 7.10 28.80
N ALA A 195 -13.69 7.67 27.96
CA ALA A 195 -12.75 8.68 28.35
C ALA A 195 -13.38 9.98 28.87
N LEU A 196 -14.43 10.46 28.21
CA LEU A 196 -15.18 11.62 28.69
C LEU A 196 -15.77 11.35 30.07
N ILE A 197 -16.32 10.15 30.29
CA ILE A 197 -16.87 9.73 31.59
C ILE A 197 -15.76 9.70 32.66
N VAL A 198 -14.60 9.11 32.36
CA VAL A 198 -13.44 9.09 33.28
C VAL A 198 -13.00 10.51 33.65
N SER A 199 -12.89 11.40 32.65
CA SER A 199 -12.55 12.80 32.86
C SER A 199 -13.54 13.52 33.80
N LEU A 200 -14.84 13.31 33.59
CA LEU A 200 -15.90 13.88 34.45
C LEU A 200 -15.84 13.34 35.88
N ILE A 201 -15.55 12.04 36.05
CA ILE A 201 -15.40 11.42 37.38
C ILE A 201 -14.19 12.02 38.11
N ASN A 202 -13.06 12.21 37.43
CA ASN A 202 -11.86 12.81 38.03
C ASN A 202 -12.11 14.23 38.53
N ILE A 203 -12.77 15.06 37.72
CA ILE A 203 -13.13 16.44 38.10
C ILE A 203 -14.04 16.45 39.34
N SER A 204 -14.95 15.48 39.47
CA SER A 204 -15.89 15.42 40.59
C SER A 204 -15.29 14.92 41.92
N ARG A 205 -14.10 14.31 41.91
CA ARG A 205 -13.52 13.63 43.08
C ARG A 205 -12.22 14.25 43.61
N ASP A 206 -11.74 15.36 43.05
CA ASP A 206 -10.48 16.00 43.46
C ASP A 206 -9.27 15.02 43.44
N PHE A 207 -9.34 14.00 42.57
CA PHE A 207 -8.33 12.95 42.40
C PHE A 207 -7.75 12.99 40.99
N ASP A 208 -6.41 13.08 40.89
CA ASP A 208 -5.58 12.99 39.67
C ASP A 208 -5.52 11.56 39.08
N ILE A 209 -6.65 10.86 38.96
CA ILE A 209 -6.65 9.50 38.42
C ILE A 209 -6.80 9.57 36.90
N ILE A 210 -5.69 9.91 36.22
CA ILE A 210 -5.49 9.94 34.75
C ILE A 210 -5.69 11.34 34.16
N SER A 211 -4.59 11.96 33.71
CA SER A 211 -4.61 13.17 32.89
C SER A 211 -5.42 12.93 31.61
N VAL A 212 -6.46 13.74 31.43
CA VAL A 212 -7.43 13.69 30.32
C VAL A 212 -6.75 13.78 28.94
N ASP A 213 -5.52 14.29 28.89
CA ASP A 213 -4.64 14.30 27.71
C ASP A 213 -4.49 12.91 27.06
N PHE A 214 -4.60 11.85 27.86
CA PHE A 214 -4.37 10.47 27.43
C PHE A 214 -5.45 9.90 26.50
N VAL A 215 -6.66 10.45 26.60
CA VAL A 215 -7.84 10.00 25.85
C VAL A 215 -7.77 10.43 24.39
N PHE A 216 -7.36 11.68 24.17
CA PHE A 216 -7.43 12.33 22.86
C PHE A 216 -6.27 11.92 21.93
N ALA A 217 -5.25 11.24 22.46
CA ALA A 217 -4.14 10.71 21.68
C ALA A 217 -4.51 9.47 20.81
N ILE A 218 -5.54 8.72 21.21
CA ILE A 218 -5.98 7.50 20.49
C ILE A 218 -6.75 7.84 19.20
N PRO A 219 -7.68 8.83 19.17
CA PRO A 219 -8.34 9.29 17.96
C PRO A 219 -7.42 9.84 16.86
N ILE A 220 -6.48 10.71 17.21
CA ILE A 220 -5.69 11.49 16.24
C ILE A 220 -4.74 10.58 15.45
N SER A 221 -4.32 9.48 16.06
CA SER A 221 -3.31 8.57 15.52
C SER A 221 -3.92 7.50 14.60
N ILE A 222 -5.21 7.16 14.76
CA ILE A 222 -5.90 6.15 13.92
C ILE A 222 -6.48 6.76 12.62
N PHE A 223 -6.70 8.07 12.58
CA PHE A 223 -7.35 8.77 11.45
C PHE A 223 -6.43 9.72 10.67
N GLY A 224 -5.14 9.81 11.03
CA GLY A 224 -4.11 10.55 10.29
C GLY A 224 -3.45 9.74 9.18
#